data_AF-A0A6S6ZKY0-F1
#
_entry.id   AF-A0A6S6ZKY0-F1
#
_cell.length_a   1.000
_cell.length_b   1.000
_cell.length_c   1.000
_cell.angle_alpha   90.00
_cell.angle_beta   90.00
_cell.angle_gamma   90.00
#
_symmetry.space_group_name_H-M   'P 1'
#
loop_
_entity.id
_entity.type
_entity.pdbx_description
1 polymer ?
#
loop_
_entity_poly.entity_id
_entity_poly.type
_entity_poly.pdbx_seq_one_letter_code
_entity_poly.pdbx_strand_id
1 'polypeptide(L)'
;MREFVATFLDAGLLVLAVLAFVLPALSALALLLRARPHRFPRLNTPGWRRAGVAVLWLPFIVMAVYGGVAWWAASVYDRYYFFGLLICFVYLLFAMLLSGAGLFWIRTTRRLPSA
;
A
#
# COMPACT_ATOMS: atom_id res chain seq x y z
N MET A 1 4.66 -31.77 3.81
CA MET A 1 4.28 -30.56 4.59
C MET A 1 5.23 -29.39 4.34
N ARG A 2 6.56 -29.55 4.43
CA ARG A 2 7.54 -28.48 4.11
C ARG A 2 7.46 -27.94 2.68
N GLU A 3 7.30 -28.79 1.66
CA GLU A 3 7.14 -28.36 0.26
C GLU A 3 5.89 -27.51 0.04
N PHE A 4 4.74 -27.93 0.57
CA PHE A 4 3.50 -27.16 0.46
C PHE A 4 3.61 -25.77 1.09
N VAL A 5 4.28 -25.66 2.24
CA VAL A 5 4.52 -24.37 2.91
C VAL A 5 5.51 -23.51 2.13
N ALA A 6 6.53 -24.11 1.51
CA ALA A 6 7.46 -23.39 0.64
C ALA A 6 6.77 -22.83 -0.61
N THR A 7 5.92 -23.63 -1.28
CA THR A 7 5.13 -23.15 -2.43
C THR A 7 4.14 -22.05 -2.03
N PHE A 8 3.52 -22.16 -0.85
CA PHE A 8 2.65 -21.12 -0.31
C PHE A 8 3.40 -19.82 -0.02
N LEU A 9 4.61 -19.92 0.54
CA LEU A 9 5.49 -18.78 0.78
C LEU A 9 5.96 -18.14 -0.53
N ASP A 10 6.35 -18.91 -1.53
CA ASP A 10 6.75 -18.37 -2.85
C ASP A 10 5.60 -17.66 -3.55
N ALA A 11 4.41 -18.26 -3.58
CA ALA A 11 3.23 -17.63 -4.16
C ALA A 11 2.81 -16.37 -3.35
N GLY A 12 2.87 -16.45 -2.02
CA GLY A 12 2.59 -15.31 -1.13
C GLY A 12 3.58 -14.17 -1.30
N LEU A 13 4.87 -14.47 -1.43
CA LEU A 13 5.93 -13.49 -1.71
C LEU A 13 5.76 -12.85 -3.07
N LEU A 14 5.36 -13.61 -4.08
CA LEU A 14 5.08 -13.06 -5.41
C LEU A 14 3.90 -12.10 -5.38
N VAL A 15 2.81 -12.45 -4.69
CA VAL A 15 1.66 -11.55 -4.48
C VAL A 15 2.08 -10.29 -3.72
N LEU A 16 2.88 -10.44 -2.66
CA LEU A 16 3.41 -9.32 -1.89
C LEU A 16 4.31 -8.41 -2.74
N ALA A 17 5.16 -8.98 -3.59
CA ALA A 17 6.02 -8.22 -4.49
C ALA A 17 5.20 -7.43 -5.52
N VAL A 18 4.16 -8.05 -6.10
CA VAL A 18 3.22 -7.36 -7.00
C VAL A 18 2.52 -6.22 -6.27
N LEU A 19 1.99 -6.45 -5.06
CA LEU A 19 1.33 -5.42 -4.26
C LEU A 19 2.29 -4.30 -3.88
N ALA A 20 3.53 -4.63 -3.51
CA ALA A 20 4.57 -3.66 -3.16
C ALA A 20 4.88 -2.72 -4.33
N PHE A 21 4.74 -3.17 -5.58
CA PHE A 21 4.90 -2.32 -6.76
C PHE A 21 3.63 -1.55 -7.14
N VAL A 22 2.46 -2.20 -7.05
CA VAL A 22 1.17 -1.64 -7.49
C VAL A 22 0.63 -0.59 -6.52
N LEU A 23 0.77 -0.81 -5.21
CA LEU A 23 0.23 0.08 -4.18
C LEU A 23 0.83 1.50 -4.21
N PRO A 24 2.15 1.71 -4.33
CA PRO A 24 2.70 3.05 -4.51
C PRO A 24 2.11 3.77 -5.73
N ALA A 25 1.98 3.07 -6.86
CA ALA A 25 1.44 3.63 -8.09
C ALA A 25 -0.04 4.02 -7.94
N LEU A 26 -0.86 3.16 -7.32
CA LEU A 26 -2.27 3.45 -7.03
C LEU A 26 -2.43 4.62 -6.06
N SER A 27 -1.60 4.68 -5.00
CA SER A 27 -1.62 5.80 -4.05
C SER A 27 -1.21 7.12 -4.71
N ALA A 28 -0.17 7.10 -5.56
CA ALA A 28 0.25 8.28 -6.33
C ALA A 28 -0.86 8.74 -7.29
N LEU A 29 -1.49 7.80 -7.99
CA LEU A 29 -2.61 8.10 -8.90
C LEU A 29 -3.80 8.70 -8.15
N ALA A 30 -4.17 8.11 -7.01
CA ALA A 30 -5.26 8.62 -6.16
C ALA A 30 -4.99 10.05 -5.70
N LEU A 31 -3.74 10.38 -5.35
CA LEU A 31 -3.34 11.73 -4.98
C LEU A 31 -3.33 12.69 -6.17
N LEU A 32 -2.82 12.27 -7.32
CA LEU A 32 -2.76 13.08 -8.53
C LEU A 32 -4.16 13.46 -9.03
N LEU A 33 -5.08 12.51 -9.07
CA LEU A 33 -6.48 12.75 -9.43
C LEU A 33 -7.13 13.74 -8.47
N ARG A 34 -6.77 13.67 -7.18
CA ARG A 34 -7.32 14.57 -6.15
C ARG A 34 -6.68 15.96 -6.14
N ALA A 35 -5.42 16.08 -6.52
CA ALA A 35 -4.70 17.35 -6.62
C ALA A 35 -5.06 18.15 -7.89
N ARG A 36 -5.60 17.49 -8.92
CA ARG A 36 -5.96 18.11 -10.21
C ARG A 36 -7.46 17.94 -10.52
N PRO A 37 -8.38 18.41 -9.66
CA PRO A 37 -9.82 18.16 -9.81
C PRO A 37 -10.40 18.75 -11.11
N HIS A 38 -9.84 19.86 -11.61
CA HIS A 38 -10.28 20.51 -12.85
C HIS A 38 -9.90 19.73 -14.12
N ARG A 39 -8.82 18.93 -14.10
CA ARG A 39 -8.45 18.08 -15.25
C ARG A 39 -9.29 16.80 -15.33
N PHE A 40 -9.81 16.32 -14.20
CA PHE A 40 -10.55 15.06 -14.13
C PHE A 40 -11.89 15.20 -13.38
N PRO A 41 -12.83 16.03 -13.86
CA PRO A 41 -14.07 16.33 -13.14
C PRO A 41 -14.94 15.08 -12.92
N ARG A 42 -14.96 14.13 -13.87
CA ARG A 42 -15.71 12.86 -13.75
C ARG A 42 -15.16 11.92 -12.67
N LEU A 43 -13.86 12.00 -12.36
CA LEU A 43 -13.18 11.17 -11.36
C LEU A 43 -13.09 11.83 -9.98
N ASN A 44 -13.65 13.04 -9.82
CA ASN A 44 -13.68 13.74 -8.54
C ASN A 44 -15.10 13.79 -7.93
N THR A 45 -16.01 12.92 -8.38
CA THR A 45 -17.33 12.78 -7.75
C THR A 45 -17.19 12.24 -6.32
N PRO A 46 -18.20 12.43 -5.43
CA PRO A 46 -18.13 12.00 -4.04
C PRO A 46 -17.80 10.50 -3.87
N GLY A 47 -18.30 9.65 -4.78
CA GLY A 47 -18.00 8.22 -4.80
C GLY A 47 -16.52 7.92 -5.08
N TRP A 48 -15.97 8.49 -6.15
CA TRP A 48 -14.56 8.33 -6.50
C TRP A 48 -13.61 8.93 -5.46
N ARG A 49 -13.99 10.03 -4.80
CA ARG A 49 -13.21 10.59 -3.69
C ARG A 49 -13.12 9.64 -2.49
N ARG A 50 -14.21 8.91 -2.16
CA ARG A 50 -14.18 7.89 -1.10
C ARG A 50 -13.35 6.68 -1.51
N ALA A 51 -13.47 6.23 -2.76
CA ALA A 51 -12.66 5.15 -3.30
C ALA A 51 -11.16 5.49 -3.24
N GLY A 52 -10.76 6.70 -3.64
CA GLY A 52 -9.38 7.16 -3.53
C GLY A 52 -8.86 7.17 -2.09
N VAL A 53 -9.70 7.56 -1.11
CA VAL A 53 -9.34 7.48 0.32
C VAL A 53 -9.18 6.02 0.77
N ALA A 54 -10.08 5.13 0.35
CA ALA A 54 -9.98 3.70 0.67
C ALA A 54 -8.69 3.08 0.10
N VAL A 55 -8.30 3.46 -1.13
CA VAL A 55 -7.04 3.03 -1.74
C VAL A 55 -5.83 3.48 -0.92
N LEU A 56 -5.83 4.71 -0.38
CA LEU A 56 -4.74 5.20 0.47
C LEU A 56 -4.64 4.45 1.82
N TRP A 57 -5.66 3.72 2.24
CA TRP A 57 -5.59 2.85 3.41
C TRP A 57 -5.01 1.46 3.11
N LEU A 58 -5.08 0.99 1.86
CA LEU A 58 -4.61 -0.34 1.48
C LEU A 58 -3.15 -0.61 1.86
N PRO A 59 -2.19 0.33 1.67
CA PRO A 59 -0.80 0.09 2.07
C PRO A 59 -0.62 -0.21 3.55
N PHE A 60 -1.43 0.38 4.43
CA PHE A 60 -1.38 0.12 5.87
C PHE A 60 -1.84 -1.30 6.19
N ILE A 61 -2.93 -1.74 5.58
CA ILE A 61 -3.48 -3.09 5.76
C ILE A 61 -2.49 -4.13 5.25
N VAL A 62 -1.97 -3.92 4.04
CA VAL A 62 -1.01 -4.85 3.42
C VAL A 62 0.29 -4.89 4.21
N MET A 63 0.77 -3.76 4.73
CA MET A 63 1.95 -3.71 5.60
C MET A 63 1.75 -4.48 6.92
N ALA A 64 0.56 -4.41 7.52
CA ALA A 64 0.26 -5.16 8.74
C ALA A 64 0.23 -6.68 8.51
N VAL A 65 -0.43 -7.12 7.42
CA VAL A 65 -0.45 -8.53 7.02
C VAL A 65 0.96 -9.01 6.67
N TYR A 66 1.69 -8.21 5.88
CA TYR A 66 3.07 -8.47 5.50
C TYR A 66 3.97 -8.62 6.74
N GLY A 67 3.90 -7.70 7.70
CA GLY A 67 4.72 -7.75 8.92
C GLY A 67 4.48 -9.02 9.73
N GLY A 68 3.22 -9.46 9.85
CA GLY A 68 2.88 -10.72 10.51
C GLY A 68 3.41 -11.96 9.79
N VAL A 69 3.29 -12.00 8.46
CA VAL A 69 3.79 -13.11 7.63
C VAL A 69 5.32 -13.15 7.63
N ALA A 70 5.97 -11.98 7.51
CA ALA A 70 7.42 -11.87 7.54
C ALA A 70 8.00 -12.28 8.90
N TRP A 71 7.35 -11.90 10.01
CA TRP A 71 7.73 -12.32 11.35
C TRP A 71 7.63 -13.84 11.53
N TRP A 72 6.52 -14.43 11.07
CA TRP A 72 6.35 -15.88 11.10
C TRP A 72 7.34 -16.62 10.19
N ALA A 73 7.60 -16.12 8.99
CA ALA A 73 8.58 -16.70 8.07
C ALA A 73 10.00 -16.62 8.66
N ALA A 74 10.37 -15.51 9.30
CA ALA A 74 11.67 -15.35 9.94
C ALA A 74 11.87 -16.26 11.16
N SER A 75 10.80 -16.66 11.86
CA SER A 75 10.89 -17.57 13.01
C SER A 75 10.92 -19.06 12.61
N VAL A 76 10.46 -19.39 11.40
CA VAL A 76 10.30 -20.78 10.93
C VAL A 76 11.30 -21.16 9.82
N TYR A 77 11.77 -20.22 9.01
CA TYR A 77 12.60 -20.45 7.81
C TYR A 77 13.95 -19.70 7.83
N ASP A 78 14.85 -20.12 6.93
CA ASP A 78 16.26 -19.69 6.84
C ASP A 78 16.46 -18.29 6.22
N ARG A 79 17.64 -17.69 6.45
CA ARG A 79 18.03 -16.30 6.14
C ARG A 79 17.82 -15.84 4.70
N TYR A 80 17.74 -16.74 3.72
CA TYR A 80 17.59 -16.36 2.30
C TYR A 80 16.24 -15.71 1.99
N TYR A 81 15.17 -16.07 2.70
CA TYR A 81 13.87 -15.41 2.56
C TYR A 81 13.86 -13.97 3.07
N PHE A 82 14.81 -13.60 3.93
CA PHE A 82 14.90 -12.28 4.54
C PHE A 82 15.17 -11.17 3.51
N PHE A 83 15.95 -11.44 2.47
CA PHE A 83 16.31 -10.41 1.48
C PHE A 83 15.14 -10.02 0.57
N GLY A 84 14.36 -11.00 0.08
CA GLY A 84 13.15 -10.74 -0.71
C GLY A 84 12.07 -10.04 0.11
N LEU A 85 11.92 -10.44 1.38
CA LEU A 85 11.08 -9.76 2.36
C LEU A 85 11.55 -8.30 2.56
N LEU A 86 12.83 -8.06 2.80
CA LEU A 86 13.36 -6.71 3.01
C LEU A 86 13.05 -5.76 1.84
N ILE A 87 13.18 -6.23 0.60
CA ILE A 87 12.83 -5.43 -0.59
C ILE A 87 11.33 -5.09 -0.59
N CYS A 88 10.46 -6.08 -0.37
CA CYS A 88 9.01 -5.86 -0.28
C CYS A 88 8.66 -4.85 0.82
N PHE A 89 9.32 -4.93 1.98
CA PHE A 89 9.14 -4.01 3.09
C PHE A 89 9.46 -2.55 2.69
N VAL A 90 10.58 -2.30 2.00
CA VAL A 90 10.97 -0.93 1.59
C VAL A 90 9.92 -0.31 0.66
N TYR A 91 9.42 -1.07 -0.30
CA TYR A 91 8.38 -0.60 -1.22
C TYR A 91 7.03 -0.36 -0.53
N LEU A 92 6.62 -1.26 0.36
CA LEU A 92 5.40 -1.09 1.15
C LEU A 92 5.51 0.10 2.12
N LEU A 93 6.68 0.30 2.72
CA LEU A 93 6.96 1.46 3.56
C LEU A 93 6.81 2.76 2.77
N PHE A 94 7.37 2.82 1.55
CA PHE A 94 7.21 3.99 0.68
C PHE A 94 5.73 4.24 0.33
N ALA A 95 4.99 3.19 -0.03
CA ALA A 95 3.55 3.29 -0.28
C ALA A 95 2.77 3.82 0.94
N MET A 96 3.10 3.32 2.13
CA MET A 96 2.48 3.72 3.39
C MET A 96 2.79 5.19 3.73
N LEU A 97 4.04 5.63 3.56
CA LEU A 97 4.44 7.03 3.77
C LEU A 97 3.74 7.98 2.80
N LEU A 98 3.74 7.65 1.50
CA LEU A 98 3.04 8.43 0.48
C LEU A 98 1.55 8.53 0.81
N SER A 99 0.94 7.43 1.21
CA SER A 99 -0.49 7.39 1.52
C SER A 99 -0.83 8.10 2.83
N GLY A 100 0.04 8.00 3.83
CA GLY A 100 -0.07 8.73 5.09
C GLY A 100 0.03 10.24 4.89
N ALA A 101 1.03 10.71 4.13
CA ALA A 101 1.15 12.11 3.75
C ALA A 101 -0.09 12.58 2.96
N GLY A 102 -0.57 11.73 2.04
CA GLY A 102 -1.81 11.91 1.32
C GLY A 102 -2.99 12.15 2.24
N LEU A 103 -3.32 11.17 3.10
CA LEU A 103 -4.42 11.22 4.06
C LEU A 103 -4.31 12.43 5.02
N PHE A 104 -3.09 12.77 5.45
CA PHE A 104 -2.83 13.96 6.25
C PHE A 104 -3.20 15.24 5.49
N TRP A 105 -2.77 15.37 4.24
CA TRP A 105 -3.14 16.49 3.36
C TRP A 105 -4.65 16.56 3.12
N ILE A 106 -5.33 15.42 2.95
CA ILE A 106 -6.80 15.37 2.87
C ILE A 106 -7.44 15.94 4.14
N ARG A 107 -6.92 15.59 5.30
CA ARG A 107 -7.45 16.01 6.60
C ARG A 107 -7.21 17.50 6.86
N THR A 108 -6.04 18.03 6.51
CA THR A 108 -5.71 19.44 6.70
C THR A 108 -6.49 20.34 5.73
N THR A 109 -6.63 19.93 4.47
CA THR A 109 -7.41 20.70 3.47
C THR A 109 -8.90 20.77 3.76
N ARG A 110 -9.49 19.78 4.45
CA ARG A 110 -10.89 19.85 4.91
C ARG A 110 -11.11 20.85 6.06
N ARG A 111 -10.05 21.28 6.75
CA ARG A 111 -10.12 22.19 7.91
C ARG A 111 -9.90 23.65 7.56
N LEU A 112 -9.51 23.95 6.32
CA LEU A 112 -9.42 25.32 5.85
C LEU A 112 -10.84 25.80 5.54
N PRO A 113 -11.30 26.92 6.16
CA PRO A 113 -12.56 27.52 5.77
C PRO A 113 -12.45 27.92 4.30
N SER A 114 -13.45 27.52 3.51
CA SER A 114 -13.67 28.04 2.16
C SER A 114 -13.83 29.56 2.27
N ALA A 115 -12.78 30.28 1.90
CA ALA A 115 -12.83 31.72 1.63
C ALA A 115 -13.66 32.00 0.38
#